data_AF-A0AAN8DF85-F1
#
_entry.id   AF-A0AAN8DF85-F1
#
_cell.length_a   1.000
_cell.length_b   1.000
_cell.length_c   1.000
_cell.angle_alpha   90.00
_cell.angle_beta   90.00
_cell.angle_gamma   90.00
#
_symmetry.space_group_name_H-M   'P 1'
#
loop_
_entity.id
_entity.type
_entity.pdbx_description
1 polymer ?
#
loop_
_entity_poly.entity_id
_entity_poly.type
_entity_poly.pdbx_seq_one_letter_code
_entity_poly.pdbx_strand_id
1 'polypeptide(L)'
;MRRCYRNANDLNDITGVRTDGAAVMTGRENGFVAHFKRENPAIGGTHCAAHKLNLCAQQAAVAIPSLQHYQRMVGSIYGYFSNSSSRQAWLKEMHVILDTDDV
;
A
#
# COMPACT_ATOMS: atom_id res chain seq x y z
N MET A 1 17.10 -16.34 12.79
CA MET A 1 16.59 -14.96 12.58
C MET A 1 17.24 -14.04 13.60
N ARG A 2 18.16 -13.16 13.17
CA ARG A 2 18.71 -12.13 14.06
C ARG A 2 17.66 -11.02 14.22
N ARG A 3 17.36 -10.69 15.48
CA ARG A 3 16.34 -9.73 15.92
C ARG A 3 16.70 -8.32 15.42
N CYS A 4 15.86 -7.72 14.57
CA CYS A 4 16.06 -6.38 13.98
C CYS A 4 15.58 -5.22 14.88
N TYR A 5 15.20 -5.48 16.13
CA TYR A 5 14.68 -4.45 17.03
C TYR A 5 15.74 -4.10 18.08
N ARG A 6 16.80 -3.44 17.64
CA ARG A 6 17.64 -2.58 18.50
C ARG A 6 17.25 -1.14 18.15
N ASN A 7 17.08 -0.28 19.16
CA ASN A 7 16.90 1.15 18.92
C ASN A 7 18.16 1.66 18.22
N ALA A 8 18.04 1.97 16.93
CA ALA A 8 19.11 2.61 16.17
C ALA A 8 19.19 4.07 16.63
N ASN A 9 20.32 4.46 17.20
CA ASN A 9 20.55 5.83 17.67
C ASN A 9 21.47 6.60 16.71
N ASP A 10 22.11 5.89 15.77
CA ASP A 10 22.97 6.44 14.72
C ASP A 10 22.69 5.74 13.37
N LEU A 11 22.97 6.44 12.27
CA LEU A 11 22.85 5.91 10.90
C LEU A 11 23.79 4.73 10.64
N ASN A 12 24.86 4.60 11.43
CA ASN A 12 25.78 3.46 11.37
C ASN A 12 25.16 2.15 11.91
N ASP A 13 24.10 2.22 12.71
CA ASP A 13 23.36 1.05 13.21
C ASP A 13 22.41 0.47 12.16
N ILE A 14 22.16 1.21 11.07
CA ILE A 14 21.22 0.84 10.01
C ILE A 14 21.98 0.15 8.89
N THR A 15 21.59 -1.08 8.57
CA THR A 15 22.19 -1.82 7.44
C THR A 15 21.36 -1.71 6.16
N GLY A 16 20.10 -1.31 6.27
CA GLY A 16 19.24 -1.16 5.09
C GLY A 16 17.84 -0.63 5.39
N VAL A 17 17.25 -0.04 4.36
CA VAL A 17 15.89 0.51 4.40
C VAL A 17 15.04 -0.12 3.30
N ARG A 18 13.77 -0.38 3.62
CA ARG A 18 12.75 -0.86 2.70
C ARG A 18 11.66 0.19 2.55
N THR A 19 11.36 0.57 1.32
CA THR A 19 10.36 1.62 1.02
C THR A 19 9.25 1.07 0.15
N ASP A 20 8.12 1.77 0.08
CA ASP A 20 6.98 1.44 -0.79
C ASP A 20 7.23 1.73 -2.27
N GLY A 21 8.38 2.33 -2.61
CA GLY A 21 8.79 2.58 -3.99
C GLY A 21 8.36 3.92 -4.57
N ALA A 22 7.66 4.76 -3.80
CA ALA A 22 7.27 6.08 -4.26
C ALA A 22 8.49 6.88 -4.74
N ALA A 23 8.30 7.77 -5.72
CA ALA A 23 9.40 8.53 -6.32
C ALA A 23 10.17 9.37 -5.27
N VAL A 24 9.48 9.91 -4.27
CA VAL A 24 10.08 10.62 -3.12
C VAL A 24 10.95 9.71 -2.24
N MET A 25 10.74 8.39 -2.29
CA MET A 25 11.51 7.41 -1.52
C MET A 25 12.69 6.84 -2.32
N THR A 26 12.48 6.57 -3.60
CA THR A 26 13.43 5.85 -4.48
C THR A 26 14.18 6.75 -5.47
N GLY A 27 13.85 8.04 -5.51
CA GLY A 27 14.48 9.01 -6.39
C GLY A 27 16.00 8.98 -6.30
N ARG A 28 16.67 9.01 -7.46
CA ARG A 28 18.13 8.85 -7.56
C ARG A 28 18.90 9.95 -6.83
N GLU A 29 18.40 11.18 -6.87
CA GLU A 29 19.09 12.34 -6.32
C GLU A 29 18.42 12.85 -5.04
N ASN A 30 17.11 13.06 -5.05
CA ASN A 30 16.38 13.63 -3.91
C ASN A 30 15.42 12.62 -3.25
N GLY A 31 15.65 11.32 -3.46
CA GLY A 31 14.90 10.28 -2.79
C GLY A 31 15.40 10.07 -1.36
N PHE A 32 14.50 9.72 -0.44
CA PHE A 32 14.85 9.35 0.94
C PHE A 32 16.04 8.37 1.02
N VAL A 33 16.04 7.31 0.20
CA VAL A 33 17.13 6.33 0.16
C VAL A 33 18.44 6.94 -0.33
N ALA A 34 18.39 7.88 -1.29
CA ALA A 34 19.57 8.57 -1.79
C ALA A 34 20.19 9.47 -0.71
N HIS A 35 19.37 10.17 0.08
CA HIS A 35 19.85 10.93 1.24
C HIS A 35 20.50 10.03 2.29
N PHE A 36 19.88 8.90 2.64
CA PHE A 36 20.46 7.93 3.59
C PHE A 36 21.81 7.37 3.11
N LYS A 37 21.94 7.12 1.80
CA LYS A 37 23.19 6.64 1.21
C LYS A 37 24.29 7.69 1.15
N ARG A 38 23.96 8.99 1.14
CA ARG A 38 24.96 10.07 1.22
C ARG A 38 25.62 10.10 2.59
N GLU A 39 24.83 9.92 3.65
CA GLU A 39 25.32 9.89 5.02
C GLU A 39 26.06 8.58 5.34
N ASN A 40 25.53 7.45 4.89
CA ASN A 40 26.17 6.14 5.04
C ASN A 40 26.03 5.30 3.76
N PRO A 41 27.08 5.23 2.91
CA PRO A 41 27.06 4.49 1.67
C PRO A 41 26.83 2.98 1.82
N ALA A 42 27.05 2.40 3.01
CA ALA A 42 26.83 0.98 3.28
C ALA A 42 25.34 0.62 3.40
N ILE A 43 24.44 1.60 3.53
CA ILE A 43 23.00 1.35 3.66
C ILE A 43 22.41 0.86 2.35
N GLY A 44 21.90 -0.38 2.38
CA GLY A 44 21.13 -0.95 1.28
C GLY A 44 19.73 -0.33 1.18
N GLY A 45 19.30 0.01 -0.04
CA GLY A 45 17.92 0.45 -0.31
C GLY A 45 17.17 -0.60 -1.11
N THR A 46 16.03 -1.06 -0.61
CA THR A 46 15.19 -2.04 -1.32
C THR A 46 13.74 -1.59 -1.43
N HIS A 47 13.10 -1.93 -2.55
CA HIS A 47 11.67 -1.72 -2.72
C HIS A 47 10.88 -2.87 -2.08
N CYS A 48 9.77 -2.57 -1.43
CA CYS A 48 8.91 -3.55 -0.78
C CYS A 48 8.40 -4.60 -1.76
N ALA A 49 8.74 -5.87 -1.51
CA ALA A 49 8.32 -6.99 -2.35
C ALA A 49 6.79 -7.12 -2.45
N ALA A 50 6.06 -6.88 -1.35
CA ALA A 50 4.60 -6.92 -1.36
C ALA A 50 4.01 -5.82 -2.27
N HIS A 51 4.56 -4.59 -2.20
CA HIS A 51 4.12 -3.50 -3.07
C HIS A 51 4.45 -3.79 -4.54
N LYS A 52 5.65 -4.32 -4.84
CA LYS A 52 6.01 -4.75 -6.21
C LYS A 52 5.06 -5.82 -6.73
N LEU A 53 4.76 -6.83 -5.92
CA LEU A 53 3.85 -7.91 -6.30
C LEU A 53 2.46 -7.34 -6.61
N ASN A 54 1.95 -6.45 -5.77
CA ASN A 54 0.68 -5.78 -6.01
C ASN A 54 0.68 -4.98 -7.32
N LEU A 55 1.72 -4.19 -7.59
CA LEU A 55 1.85 -3.45 -8.86
C LEU A 55 1.88 -4.38 -10.07
N CYS A 56 2.65 -5.47 -10.00
CA CYS A 56 2.69 -6.46 -11.07
C CYS A 56 1.31 -7.11 -11.30
N ALA A 57 0.61 -7.48 -10.22
CA ALA A 57 -0.73 -8.06 -10.30
C ALA A 57 -1.74 -7.06 -10.89
N GLN A 58 -1.70 -5.80 -10.46
CA GLN A 58 -2.54 -4.73 -11.00
C GLN A 58 -2.28 -4.50 -12.49
N GLN A 59 -1.01 -4.45 -12.91
CA GLN A 59 -0.64 -4.30 -14.31
C GLN A 59 -1.04 -5.51 -15.16
N ALA A 60 -0.86 -6.73 -14.64
CA ALA A 60 -1.28 -7.94 -15.32
C ALA A 60 -2.81 -8.01 -15.48
N ALA A 61 -3.57 -7.54 -14.48
CA ALA A 61 -5.04 -7.49 -14.55
C ALA A 61 -5.56 -6.61 -15.69
N VAL A 62 -4.80 -5.59 -16.12
CA VAL A 62 -5.16 -4.75 -17.28
C VAL A 62 -5.18 -5.59 -18.58
N ALA A 63 -4.40 -6.65 -18.69
CA ALA A 63 -4.43 -7.50 -19.87
C ALA A 63 -5.66 -8.43 -19.95
N ILE A 64 -6.48 -8.50 -18.89
CA ILE A 64 -7.60 -9.44 -18.77
C ILE A 64 -8.92 -8.65 -18.72
N PRO A 65 -9.69 -8.57 -19.83
CA PRO A 65 -10.88 -7.72 -19.91
C PRO A 65 -11.96 -8.00 -18.85
N SER A 66 -12.14 -9.27 -18.47
CA SER A 66 -13.10 -9.65 -17.43
C SER A 66 -12.72 -9.09 -16.06
N LEU A 67 -11.43 -9.10 -15.71
CA LEU A 67 -10.93 -8.51 -14.47
C LEU A 67 -11.06 -6.99 -14.47
N GLN A 68 -10.85 -6.33 -15.61
CA GLN A 68 -11.12 -4.90 -15.70
C GLN A 68 -12.60 -4.56 -15.46
N HIS A 69 -13.51 -5.35 -16.05
CA HIS A 69 -14.95 -5.15 -15.85
C HIS A 69 -15.34 -5.34 -14.38
N TYR A 70 -14.84 -6.41 -13.76
CA TYR A 70 -15.02 -6.66 -12.33
C TYR A 70 -14.50 -5.51 -11.45
N GLN A 71 -13.27 -5.05 -11.68
CA GLN A 71 -12.67 -3.93 -10.93
C GLN A 71 -13.48 -2.64 -11.09
N ARG A 72 -13.96 -2.34 -12.29
CA ARG A 72 -14.85 -1.19 -12.54
C ARG A 72 -16.16 -1.32 -11.78
N MET A 73 -16.81 -2.48 -11.83
CA MET A 73 -18.07 -2.71 -11.13
C MET A 73 -17.93 -2.51 -9.62
N VAL A 74 -16.95 -3.18 -9.00
CA VAL A 74 -16.69 -3.05 -7.56
C VAL A 74 -16.32 -1.61 -7.21
N GLY A 75 -15.48 -0.97 -8.03
CA GLY A 75 -15.10 0.43 -7.85
C GLY A 75 -16.29 1.40 -7.95
N SER A 76 -17.24 1.14 -8.86
CA SER A 76 -18.46 1.94 -9.00
C SER A 76 -19.39 1.79 -7.79
N ILE A 77 -19.57 0.56 -7.28
CA ILE A 77 -20.37 0.32 -6.08
C ILE A 77 -19.73 1.03 -4.88
N TYR A 78 -18.43 0.84 -4.67
CA TYR A 78 -17.70 1.51 -3.60
C TYR A 78 -17.82 3.04 -3.74
N GLY A 79 -17.55 3.59 -4.93
CA GLY A 79 -17.63 5.03 -5.19
C GLY A 79 -19.02 5.62 -4.99
N TYR A 80 -20.07 4.86 -5.32
CA TYR A 80 -21.45 5.27 -5.05
C TYR A 80 -21.64 5.53 -3.56
N PHE A 81 -21.27 4.59 -2.68
CA PHE A 81 -21.45 4.77 -1.24
C PHE A 81 -20.40 5.72 -0.63
N SER A 82 -19.12 5.58 -0.96
CA SER A 82 -18.03 6.36 -0.34
C SER A 82 -18.18 7.87 -0.53
N ASN A 83 -18.75 8.31 -1.65
CA ASN A 83 -18.87 9.72 -2.00
C ASN A 83 -20.08 10.43 -1.38
N SER A 84 -20.85 9.80 -0.49
CA SER A 84 -21.96 10.45 0.22
C SER A 84 -22.11 9.91 1.63
N SER A 85 -22.02 10.80 2.61
CA SER A 85 -22.28 10.49 4.02
C SER A 85 -23.68 9.91 4.25
N SER A 86 -24.70 10.44 3.57
CA SER A 86 -26.08 9.94 3.65
C SER A 86 -26.19 8.50 3.13
N ARG A 87 -25.54 8.18 2.00
CA ARG A 87 -25.55 6.81 1.46
C ARG A 87 -24.74 5.84 2.31
N GLN A 88 -23.65 6.30 2.93
CA GLN A 88 -22.92 5.50 3.93
C GLN A 88 -23.76 5.23 5.18
N ALA A 89 -24.52 6.21 5.66
CA ALA A 89 -25.42 6.03 6.80
C ALA A 89 -26.49 4.97 6.49
N TRP A 90 -27.14 5.09 5.34
CA TRP A 90 -28.12 4.11 4.87
C TRP A 90 -27.51 2.70 4.71
N LEU A 91 -26.30 2.59 4.15
CA LEU A 91 -25.62 1.29 4.03
C LEU A 91 -25.33 0.65 5.40
N LYS A 92 -25.00 1.45 6.42
CA LYS A 92 -24.82 0.96 7.80
C LYS A 92 -26.14 0.50 8.40
N GLU A 93 -27.23 1.24 8.20
CA GLU A 93 -28.57 0.86 8.66
C GLU A 93 -29.01 -0.48 8.02
N MET A 94 -28.80 -0.65 6.71
CA MET A 94 -29.07 -1.92 6.04
C MET A 94 -28.25 -3.07 6.61
N HIS A 95 -26.96 -2.85 6.89
CA HIS A 95 -26.11 -3.89 7.49
C HIS A 95 -26.64 -4.33 8.85
N VAL A 96 -27.10 -3.39 9.68
CA VAL A 96 -27.69 -3.72 10.99
C VAL A 96 -28.92 -4.63 10.84
N ILE A 97 -29.78 -4.36 9.85
CA ILE A 97 -30.98 -5.17 9.60
C ILE A 97 -30.60 -6.59 9.15
N LEU A 98 -29.60 -6.73 8.28
CA LEU A 98 -29.18 -8.02 7.75
C LEU A 98 -28.39 -8.86 8.77
N ASP A 99 -27.67 -8.24 9.70
CA ASP A 99 -26.99 -8.93 10.80
C ASP A 99 -27.97 -9.42 11.89
N THR A 100 -29.21 -8.91 11.91
CA THR A 100 -30.20 -9.29 12.93
C THR A 100 -31.02 -10.55 12.58
N ASP A 101 -30.79 -11.16 11.42
CA ASP A 101 -31.51 -12.37 10.95
C ASP A 101 -30.81 -13.70 11.29
N ASP A 102 -29.76 -13.69 12.14
CA ASP A 102 -29.19 -14.90 12.74
C ASP A 102 -30.04 -15.41 13.92
N VAL A 103 -31.20 -16.02 13.61
CA VAL A 103 -31.95 -16.96 14.49
C VAL A 103 -32.21 -18.27 13.75
#